data_AF-A0AAF0T535-F1
#
_entry.id   AF-A0AAF0T535-F1
#
_cell.length_a   1.000
_cell.length_b   1.000
_cell.length_c   1.000
_cell.angle_alpha   90.00
_cell.angle_beta   90.00
_cell.angle_gamma   90.00
#
_symmetry.space_group_name_H-M   'P 1'
#
loop_
_entity.id
_entity.type
_entity.pdbx_description
1 polymer ?
#
loop_
_entity_poly.entity_id
_entity_poly.type
_entity_poly.pdbx_seq_one_letter_code
_entity_poly.pdbx_strand_id
1 'polypeptide(L)' 'MNTLEATEPIDGADDEFHDPPLAQPDPDIHLPGTPTVSFIEYVAVAIRTLRR' A
#
# COMPACT_ATOMS: atom_id res chain seq x y z
N MET A 1 -33.63 -14.58 -40.34
CA MET A 1 -33.71 -15.22 -39.01
C MET A 1 -32.28 -15.45 -38.56
N ASN A 2 -31.76 -14.60 -37.67
CA ASN A 2 -30.39 -14.74 -37.14
C ASN A 2 -30.52 -15.12 -35.66
N THR A 3 -30.12 -16.35 -35.36
CA THR A 3 -30.11 -16.95 -34.02
C THR A 3 -29.02 -16.29 -33.18
N LEU A 4 -29.41 -15.64 -32.08
CA LEU A 4 -28.49 -15.26 -31.01
C LEU A 4 -28.05 -16.56 -30.32
N GLU A 5 -26.77 -16.93 -30.46
CA GLU A 5 -26.17 -17.91 -29.56
C GLU A 5 -26.04 -17.27 -28.18
N ALA A 6 -26.77 -17.83 -27.22
CA ALA A 6 -26.58 -17.55 -25.81
C ALA A 6 -25.27 -18.23 -25.39
N THR A 7 -24.25 -17.44 -25.09
CA THR A 7 -23.04 -17.95 -24.41
C THR A 7 -23.46 -18.55 -23.08
N GLU A 8 -23.23 -19.84 -22.93
CA GLU A 8 -23.45 -20.60 -21.70
C GLU A 8 -22.65 -19.94 -20.55
N PRO A 9 -23.16 -19.86 -19.32
CA PRO A 9 -22.35 -19.39 -18.20
C PRO A 9 -21.23 -20.41 -18.00
N ILE A 10 -19.99 -19.92 -17.95
CA ILE A 10 -18.82 -20.76 -17.66
C ILE A 10 -18.95 -21.16 -16.18
N ASP A 11 -19.64 -22.27 -15.93
CA ASP A 11 -19.65 -22.97 -14.66
C ASP A 11 -18.37 -23.82 -14.62
N GLY A 12 -17.32 -23.24 -14.05
CA GLY A 12 -15.98 -23.80 -14.19
C GLY A 12 -15.00 -23.25 -13.18
N ALA A 13 -14.98 -23.90 -12.02
CA ALA A 13 -13.90 -23.99 -11.05
C ALA A 13 -13.55 -22.71 -10.28
N ASP A 14 -13.93 -22.70 -9.00
CA ASP A 14 -13.15 -22.22 -7.87
C ASP A 14 -12.05 -21.21 -8.25
N ASP A 15 -12.47 -19.97 -8.53
CA ASP A 15 -11.58 -18.81 -8.58
C ASP A 15 -11.15 -18.55 -7.13
N GLU A 16 -10.25 -19.41 -6.64
CA GLU A 16 -9.57 -19.25 -5.37
C GLU A 16 -8.90 -17.88 -5.46
N PHE A 17 -9.53 -16.87 -4.84
CA PHE A 17 -9.02 -15.52 -4.72
C PHE A 17 -7.69 -15.62 -3.96
N HIS A 18 -6.63 -15.95 -4.70
CA HIS A 18 -5.28 -15.87 -4.20
C HIS A 18 -5.02 -14.39 -4.00
N ASP A 19 -4.96 -13.97 -2.74
CA ASP A 19 -4.45 -12.65 -2.39
C ASP A 19 -3.13 -12.48 -3.14
N PRO A 20 -2.99 -11.45 -4.00
CA PRO A 20 -1.73 -11.21 -4.67
C PRO A 20 -0.66 -11.12 -3.60
N PRO A 21 0.51 -11.76 -3.78
CA PRO A 21 1.55 -11.73 -2.77
C PRO A 21 1.81 -10.27 -2.41
N LEU A 22 1.55 -9.91 -1.15
CA LEU A 22 1.80 -8.57 -0.65
C LEU A 22 3.29 -8.30 -0.89
N ALA A 23 3.59 -7.49 -1.90
CA ALA A 23 4.94 -7.05 -2.16
C ALA A 23 5.41 -6.40 -0.88
N GLN A 24 6.43 -6.97 -0.24
CA GLN A 24 7.00 -6.35 0.94
C GLN A 24 7.53 -4.99 0.50
N PRO A 25 7.12 -3.89 1.16
CA PRO A 25 7.66 -2.59 0.82
C PRO A 25 9.17 -2.64 1.00
N ASP A 26 9.89 -2.01 0.07
CA ASP A 26 11.34 -1.86 0.20
C ASP A 26 11.67 -1.19 1.54
N PRO A 27 12.73 -1.62 2.23
CA PRO A 27 13.13 -1.00 3.48
C PRO A 27 13.48 0.47 3.25
N ASP A 28 13.10 1.34 4.18
CA ASP A 28 13.47 2.75 4.13
C ASP A 28 15.00 2.90 4.15
N ILE A 29 15.57 3.33 3.02
CA ILE A 29 17.01 3.59 2.89
C ILE A 29 17.27 5.04 3.31
N HIS A 30 17.88 5.21 4.48
CA HIS A 30 18.32 6.52 4.95
C HIS A 30 19.76 6.80 4.52
N LEU A 31 19.97 7.89 3.77
CA LEU A 31 21.30 8.32 3.37
C LEU A 31 22.00 9.06 4.51
N PRO A 32 23.32 8.86 4.71
CA PRO A 32 24.07 9.63 5.70
C PRO A 32 23.97 11.14 5.42
N GLY A 33 23.69 11.92 6.46
CA GLY A 33 23.48 13.37 6.36
C GLY A 33 22.07 13.78 5.95
N THR A 34 21.17 12.83 5.66
CA THR A 34 19.74 13.15 5.51
C THR A 34 19.05 13.13 6.87
N PRO A 35 18.29 14.18 7.23
CA PRO A 35 17.52 14.16 8.46
C PRO A 35 16.46 13.07 8.38
N THR A 36 16.55 12.09 9.27
CA THR A 36 15.59 10.98 9.40
C THR A 36 14.40 11.32 10.29
N VAL A 37 14.54 12.37 11.11
CA VAL A 37 13.46 12.90 11.94
C VAL A 37 12.44 13.60 11.07
N SER A 38 11.18 13.23 11.25
CA SER A 38 10.06 13.92 10.61
C SER A 38 10.03 15.38 11.06
N PHE A 39 9.67 16.29 10.15
CA PHE A 39 9.44 17.69 10.48
C PHE A 39 8.47 17.85 11.66
N ILE A 40 7.47 16.98 11.77
CA ILE A 40 6.49 16.98 12.87
C ILE A 40 7.16 16.67 14.21
N GLU A 41 8.05 15.67 14.25
CA GLU A 41 8.78 15.31 15.46
C GLU A 41 9.71 16.45 15.91
N TYR A 42 10.38 17.11 14.95
CA TYR A 42 11.21 18.27 15.24
C TYR A 42 10.40 19.41 15.88
N VAL A 43 9.24 19.73 15.32
CA VAL A 43 8.35 20.77 15.86
C VAL A 43 7.83 20.41 17.26
N ALA A 44 7.50 19.14 17.49
CA ALA A 44 7.04 18.68 18.80
C ALA A 44 8.11 18.86 19.89
N VAL A 45 9.38 18.55 19.58
CA VAL A 45 10.51 18.76 20.49
C VAL A 45 10.71 20.26 20.77
N ALA A 46 10.66 21.09 19.75
CA ALA A 46 10.80 22.55 19.90
C ALA A 46 9.73 23.14 20.83
N ILE A 47 8.45 22.79 20.62
CA ILE A 47 7.34 23.26 21.47
C ILE A 47 7.53 22.81 22.92
N ARG A 48 7.92 21.56 23.13
CA ARG A 48 8.11 21.00 24.48
C ARG A 48 9.24 21.72 25.23
N THR A 49 10.28 22.14 24.51
CA THR A 49 11.42 22.88 25.05
C THR A 49 11.03 24.30 25.46
N LEU A 50 10.17 24.96 24.69
CA LEU A 50 9.69 26.32 24.95
C LEU A 50 8.69 26.44 26.11
N ARG A 51 8.07 25.33 26.54
CA ARG A 51 7.08 25.29 27.62
C ARG A 51 7.68 25.05 29.01
N ARG A 52 9.00 24.99 29.12
CA ARG A 52 9.74 24.72 30.36
C ARG A 52 10.35 26.00 30.90
#